data_AF-A0A520HWI4-F1
#
_entry.id   AF-A0A520HWI4-F1
#
_cell.length_a   1.000
_cell.length_b   1.000
_cell.length_c   1.000
_cell.angle_alpha   90.00
_cell.angle_beta   90.00
_cell.angle_gamma   90.00
#
_symmetry.space_group_name_H-M   'P 1'
#
loop_
_entity.id
_entity.type
_entity.pdbx_description
1 polymer ?
#
loop_
_entity_poly.entity_id
_entity_poly.type
_entity_poly.pdbx_seq_one_letter_code
_entity_poly.pdbx_strand_id
1 'polypeptide(L)'
;MTGSMQAWTEAMRSRRYADAWEMEARAIAGRDPATRDDPALPYHRRWLWDGRPLDGRDVLVRCYHGLGDTIQFARYLPVLAARARSVTLEVQPRLVPLLAGFGVGRIVPFDVARPLPPAECDVGITELPAA
;
A
#
# COMPACT_ATOMS: atom_id res chain seq x y z
N MET A 1 -18.75 -11.52 3.83
CA MET A 1 -17.34 -11.40 3.35
C MET A 1 -16.62 -12.73 3.12
N THR A 2 -17.20 -13.90 3.46
CA THR A 2 -16.50 -15.20 3.37
C THR A 2 -16.38 -15.78 1.94
N GLY A 3 -17.36 -15.55 1.05
CA GLY A 3 -17.35 -16.13 -0.30
C GLY A 3 -16.25 -15.62 -1.23
N SER A 4 -15.96 -14.31 -1.20
CA SER A 4 -14.93 -13.70 -2.06
C SER A 4 -13.52 -14.22 -1.71
N MET A 5 -13.21 -14.33 -0.43
CA MET A 5 -11.90 -14.81 0.03
C MET A 5 -11.71 -16.30 -0.25
N GLN A 6 -12.78 -17.09 -0.18
CA GLN A 6 -12.75 -18.50 -0.53
C GLN A 6 -12.50 -18.72 -2.03
N ALA A 7 -13.21 -17.98 -2.90
CA ALA A 7 -13.03 -18.05 -4.35
C ALA A 7 -11.61 -17.61 -4.77
N TRP A 8 -11.09 -16.54 -4.18
CA TRP A 8 -9.71 -16.10 -4.42
C TRP A 8 -8.70 -17.16 -3.98
N THR A 9 -8.90 -17.74 -2.78
CA THR A 9 -8.03 -18.81 -2.26
C THR A 9 -8.02 -20.03 -3.17
N GLU A 10 -9.18 -20.43 -3.68
CA GLU A 10 -9.31 -21.54 -4.63
C GLU A 10 -8.58 -21.26 -5.95
N ALA A 11 -8.73 -20.04 -6.49
CA ALA A 11 -8.03 -19.62 -7.70
C ALA A 11 -6.50 -19.68 -7.52
N MET A 12 -5.99 -19.14 -6.42
CA MET A 12 -4.55 -19.17 -6.08
C MET A 12 -4.02 -20.60 -5.93
N ARG A 13 -4.74 -21.47 -5.20
CA ARG A 13 -4.33 -22.87 -4.99
C ARG A 13 -4.39 -23.70 -6.27
N SER A 14 -5.27 -23.33 -7.19
CA SER A 14 -5.42 -23.98 -8.50
C SER A 14 -4.54 -23.36 -9.59
N ARG A 15 -3.64 -22.43 -9.23
CA ARG A 15 -2.75 -21.70 -10.17
C ARG A 15 -3.49 -20.86 -11.22
N ARG A 16 -4.75 -20.53 -10.98
CA ARG A 16 -5.55 -19.59 -11.79
C ARG A 16 -5.25 -18.15 -11.36
N TYR A 17 -3.99 -17.74 -11.53
CA TYR A 17 -3.51 -16.45 -11.03
C TYR A 17 -4.20 -15.26 -11.72
N ALA A 18 -4.51 -15.37 -13.03
CA ALA A 18 -5.25 -14.35 -13.75
C ALA A 18 -6.62 -14.08 -13.10
N ASP A 19 -7.38 -15.13 -12.80
CA ASP A 19 -8.68 -15.00 -12.13
C ASP A 19 -8.53 -14.37 -10.73
N ALA A 20 -7.49 -14.76 -9.98
CA ALA A 20 -7.22 -14.19 -8.67
C ALA A 20 -6.90 -12.69 -8.74
N TRP A 21 -6.10 -12.27 -9.74
CA TRP A 21 -5.79 -10.86 -10.02
C TRP A 21 -7.03 -10.07 -10.45
N GLU A 22 -7.89 -10.64 -11.30
CA GLU A 22 -9.15 -9.98 -11.68
C GLU A 22 -10.08 -9.81 -10.47
N MET A 23 -10.16 -10.80 -9.59
CA MET A 23 -10.94 -10.70 -8.34
C MET A 23 -10.40 -9.59 -7.44
N GLU A 24 -9.09 -9.46 -7.32
CA GLU A 24 -8.45 -8.39 -6.55
C GLU A 24 -8.72 -7.02 -7.18
N ALA A 25 -8.58 -6.88 -8.50
CA ALA A 25 -8.91 -5.65 -9.21
C ALA A 25 -10.38 -5.23 -9.02
N ARG A 26 -11.32 -6.19 -9.10
CA ARG A 26 -12.74 -5.95 -8.79
C ARG A 26 -12.95 -5.53 -7.33
N ALA A 27 -12.22 -6.14 -6.39
CA ALA A 27 -12.30 -5.78 -4.97
C ALA A 27 -11.79 -4.35 -4.73
N ILE A 28 -10.68 -3.95 -5.35
CA ILE A 28 -10.14 -2.59 -5.26
C ILE A 28 -11.13 -1.57 -5.86
N ALA A 29 -11.65 -1.85 -7.07
CA ALA A 29 -12.62 -0.98 -7.74
C ALA A 29 -13.95 -0.83 -7.00
N GLY A 30 -14.31 -1.83 -6.18
CA GLY A 30 -15.52 -1.83 -5.36
C GLY A 30 -15.35 -1.25 -3.95
N ARG A 31 -14.17 -0.73 -3.60
CA ARG A 31 -13.92 -0.12 -2.28
C ARG A 31 -14.76 1.15 -2.11
N ASP A 32 -15.46 1.25 -0.98
CA ASP A 32 -16.20 2.45 -0.62
C ASP A 32 -15.25 3.55 -0.12
N PRO A 33 -15.10 4.68 -0.83
CA PRO A 33 -14.21 5.77 -0.42
C PRO A 33 -14.47 6.30 1.00
N ALA A 34 -15.69 6.15 1.53
CA ALA A 34 -16.03 6.56 2.89
C ALA A 34 -15.33 5.72 3.98
N THR A 35 -14.87 4.52 3.63
CA THR A 35 -14.18 3.59 4.55
C THR A 35 -12.65 3.60 4.41
N ARG A 36 -12.12 4.50 3.56
CA ARG A 36 -10.69 4.66 3.32
C ARG A 36 -9.99 5.15 4.60
N ASP A 37 -8.90 4.48 4.97
CA ASP A 37 -8.13 4.74 6.20
C ASP A 37 -8.98 4.88 7.47
N ASP A 38 -10.03 4.05 7.61
CA ASP A 38 -10.98 4.15 8.73
C ASP A 38 -10.29 4.12 10.11
N PRO A 39 -10.38 5.21 10.91
CA PRO A 39 -9.74 5.30 12.21
C PRO A 39 -10.28 4.29 13.23
N ALA A 40 -11.50 3.76 13.04
CA ALA A 40 -12.09 2.73 13.90
C ALA A 40 -11.42 1.36 13.72
N LEU A 41 -10.66 1.17 12.63
CA LEU A 41 -9.91 -0.05 12.37
C LEU A 41 -8.46 0.07 12.87
N PRO A 42 -7.84 -1.05 13.33
CA PRO A 42 -6.41 -1.07 13.55
C PRO A 42 -5.67 -0.88 12.21
N TYR A 43 -4.52 -0.20 12.22
CA TYR A 43 -3.75 0.17 11.02
C TYR A 43 -3.55 -0.98 10.01
N HIS A 44 -3.22 -2.19 10.46
CA HIS A 44 -3.03 -3.36 9.60
C HIS A 44 -4.31 -3.89 8.91
N ARG A 45 -5.48 -3.31 9.19
CA ARG A 45 -6.75 -3.61 8.50
C ARG A 45 -7.24 -2.44 7.64
N ARG A 46 -6.54 -1.31 7.68
CA ARG A 46 -6.89 -0.15 6.88
C ARG A 46 -6.33 -0.33 5.48
N TRP A 47 -7.05 0.24 4.52
CA TRP A 47 -6.62 0.32 3.14
C TRP A 47 -6.54 1.79 2.74
N LEU A 48 -5.58 2.13 1.87
CA LEU A 48 -5.24 3.51 1.56
C LEU A 48 -5.45 3.84 0.09
N TRP A 49 -5.24 2.87 -0.79
CA TRP A 49 -5.30 3.11 -2.22
C TRP A 49 -6.63 2.64 -2.81
N ASP A 50 -7.23 3.46 -3.67
CA ASP A 50 -8.54 3.20 -4.29
C ASP A 50 -8.44 2.87 -5.79
N GLY A 51 -7.25 2.51 -6.27
CA GLY A 51 -7.05 2.19 -7.68
C GLY A 51 -6.65 3.38 -8.56
N ARG A 52 -6.60 4.61 -8.02
CA ARG A 52 -6.24 5.79 -8.82
C ARG A 52 -4.77 5.77 -9.28
N PRO A 53 -4.45 6.28 -10.48
CA PRO A 53 -3.07 6.33 -10.98
C PRO A 53 -2.14 7.14 -10.07
N LEU A 54 -0.93 6.62 -9.86
CA LEU A 54 0.13 7.27 -9.08
C LEU A 54 1.08 8.14 -9.93
N ASP A 55 1.01 8.02 -11.25
CA ASP A 55 1.95 8.66 -12.17
C ASP A 55 1.81 10.20 -12.14
N GLY A 56 2.93 10.90 -11.96
CA GLY A 56 2.96 12.36 -11.88
C GLY A 56 2.27 12.97 -10.65
N ARG A 57 1.99 12.16 -9.61
CA ARG A 57 1.35 12.58 -8.35
C ARG A 57 2.34 12.68 -7.20
N ASP A 58 2.00 13.48 -6.19
CA ASP A 58 2.70 13.45 -4.90
C ASP A 58 2.17 12.29 -4.05
N VAL A 59 2.99 11.26 -3.86
CA VAL A 59 2.58 9.99 -3.26
C VAL A 59 3.12 9.86 -1.84
N LEU A 60 2.22 9.57 -0.90
CA LEU A 60 2.55 9.15 0.45
C LEU A 60 2.40 7.63 0.58
N VAL A 61 3.54 6.94 0.72
CA VAL A 61 3.58 5.50 0.97
C VAL A 61 3.55 5.27 2.48
N ARG A 62 2.58 4.48 2.98
CA ARG A 62 2.44 4.17 4.41
C ARG A 62 2.73 2.72 4.72
N CYS A 63 3.47 2.48 5.80
CA CYS A 63 3.87 1.14 6.23
C CYS A 63 3.12 0.70 7.51
N TYR A 64 1.83 0.42 7.36
CA TYR A 64 0.94 0.05 8.47
C TYR A 64 1.07 -1.41 8.96
N HIS A 65 1.73 -2.27 8.18
CA HIS A 65 1.86 -3.70 8.44
C HIS A 65 3.15 -4.04 9.21
N GLY A 66 3.56 -5.32 9.23
CA GLY A 66 4.75 -5.76 9.94
C GLY A 66 6.05 -5.27 9.28
N LEU A 67 7.16 -5.38 10.01
CA LEU A 67 8.48 -5.02 9.47
C LEU A 67 8.86 -5.88 8.24
N GLY A 68 8.47 -7.16 8.25
CA GLY A 68 8.70 -8.07 7.14
C GLY A 68 7.99 -7.64 5.86
N ASP A 69 6.73 -7.22 5.97
CA ASP A 69 5.96 -6.70 4.83
C ASP A 69 6.62 -5.44 4.25
N THR A 70 7.00 -4.49 5.12
CA THR A 70 7.71 -3.29 4.70
C THR A 70 8.97 -3.64 3.91
N ILE A 71 9.80 -4.55 4.44
CA ILE A 71 11.05 -4.97 3.79
C ILE A 71 10.76 -5.67 2.46
N GLN A 72 9.79 -6.58 2.41
CA GLN A 72 9.44 -7.35 1.22
C GLN A 72 8.99 -6.44 0.06
N PHE A 73 8.14 -5.46 0.37
CA PHE A 73 7.54 -4.58 -0.63
C PHE A 73 8.32 -3.29 -0.90
N ALA A 74 9.33 -2.95 -0.09
CA ALA A 74 10.24 -1.83 -0.34
C ALA A 74 10.89 -1.87 -1.73
N ARG A 75 11.02 -3.06 -2.34
CA ARG A 75 11.53 -3.25 -3.70
C ARG A 75 10.74 -2.50 -4.78
N TYR A 76 9.49 -2.11 -4.52
CA TYR A 76 8.66 -1.36 -5.46
C TYR A 76 8.86 0.16 -5.32
N LEU A 77 9.52 0.64 -4.26
CA LEU A 77 9.75 2.07 -4.04
C LEU A 77 10.56 2.74 -5.18
N PRO A 78 11.65 2.15 -5.71
CA PRO A 78 12.35 2.74 -6.85
C PRO A 78 11.50 2.82 -8.12
N VAL A 79 10.64 1.81 -8.35
CA VAL A 79 9.73 1.76 -9.51
C VAL A 79 8.67 2.86 -9.40
N LEU A 80 8.13 3.08 -8.20
CA LEU A 80 7.22 4.18 -7.93
C LEU A 80 7.92 5.53 -8.10
N ALA A 81 9.13 5.70 -7.54
CA ALA A 81 9.88 6.95 -7.61
C ALA A 81 10.22 7.38 -9.04
N ALA A 82 10.33 6.43 -9.99
CA ALA A 82 10.59 6.71 -11.39
C ALA A 82 9.38 7.31 -12.15
N ARG A 83 8.15 7.13 -11.64
CA ARG A 83 6.91 7.56 -12.32
C ARG A 83 6.07 8.56 -11.54
N ALA A 84 6.19 8.59 -10.21
CA ALA A 84 5.55 9.59 -9.35
C ALA A 84 6.26 10.95 -9.46
N ARG A 85 5.56 12.04 -9.11
CA ARG A 85 6.17 13.38 -9.00
C ARG A 85 7.08 13.45 -7.79
N SER A 86 6.61 12.94 -6.66
CA SER A 86 7.39 12.81 -5.43
C SER A 86 6.92 11.60 -4.63
N VAL A 87 7.82 11.05 -3.81
CA VAL A 87 7.51 9.93 -2.91
C VAL A 87 7.96 10.31 -1.50
N THR A 88 7.00 10.36 -0.58
CA THR A 88 7.25 10.38 0.87
C THR A 88 6.93 9.01 1.43
N LEU A 89 7.88 8.41 2.15
CA LEU A 89 7.72 7.14 2.84
C LEU A 89 7.54 7.37 4.34
N GLU A 90 6.34 7.06 4.86
CA GLU A 90 6.05 7.01 6.29
C GLU A 90 6.20 5.57 6.79
N VAL A 91 7.26 5.31 7.56
CA VAL A 91 7.72 3.95 7.87
C VAL A 91 8.06 3.74 9.33
N GLN A 92 7.95 2.51 9.82
CA GLN A 92 8.34 2.18 11.19
C GLN A 92 9.76 2.70 11.50
N PRO A 93 10.00 3.40 12.63
CA PRO A 93 11.26 4.11 12.89
C PRO A 93 12.52 3.25 12.73
N ARG A 94 12.43 1.97 13.10
CA ARG A 94 13.54 1.00 13.02
C ARG A 94 14.01 0.71 11.60
N LEU A 95 13.19 0.99 10.59
CA LEU A 95 13.52 0.73 9.18
C LEU A 95 14.00 1.97 8.43
N VAL A 96 13.95 3.15 9.05
CA VAL A 96 14.40 4.41 8.41
C VAL A 96 15.86 4.29 7.91
N PRO A 97 16.84 3.79 8.69
CA PRO A 97 18.21 3.67 8.20
C PRO A 97 18.36 2.66 7.06
N LEU A 98 17.58 1.58 7.10
CA LEU A 98 17.63 0.52 6.08
C LEU A 98 17.09 1.02 4.74
N LEU A 99 16.04 1.85 4.76
CA LEU A 99 15.34 2.28 3.56
C LEU A 99 15.86 3.60 2.99
N ALA A 100 16.82 4.25 3.65
CA ALA A 100 17.43 5.51 3.21
C ALA A 100 17.97 5.46 1.76
N GLY A 101 18.42 4.29 1.30
CA GLY A 101 18.97 4.09 -0.05
C GLY A 101 17.97 3.66 -1.13
N PHE A 102 16.67 3.55 -0.83
CA PHE A 102 15.68 2.98 -1.77
C PHE A 102 15.09 3.96 -2.80
N GLY A 103 15.74 5.10 -3.01
CA GLY A 103 15.38 6.05 -4.07
C GLY A 103 14.12 6.87 -3.82
N VAL A 104 13.64 6.93 -2.58
CA VAL A 104 12.51 7.81 -2.19
C VAL A 104 13.02 9.20 -1.80
N GLY A 105 12.25 10.24 -2.13
CA GLY A 105 12.66 11.64 -1.91
C GLY A 105 12.62 12.08 -0.45
N ARG A 106 11.71 11.51 0.35
CA ARG A 106 11.57 11.81 1.79
C ARG A 106 11.20 10.56 2.57
N ILE A 107 11.84 10.35 3.72
CA ILE A 107 11.50 9.28 4.67
C ILE A 107 11.19 9.90 6.01
N VAL A 108 10.08 9.50 6.62
CA VAL A 108 9.62 9.98 7.92
C VAL A 108 9.29 8.78 8.81
N PRO A 109 9.73 8.77 10.09
CA PRO A 109 9.30 7.75 11.02
C PRO A 109 7.79 7.85 11.28
N PHE A 110 7.09 6.73 11.18
CA PHE A 110 5.68 6.61 11.49
C PHE A 110 5.46 6.78 12.99
N ASP A 111 4.66 7.78 13.34
CA ASP A 111 4.20 8.03 14.70
C ASP A 111 2.68 7.83 14.74
N VAL A 112 2.25 6.81 15.48
CA VAL A 112 0.83 6.47 15.63
C VAL A 112 0.01 7.63 16.21
N ALA A 113 0.62 8.45 17.08
CA ALA A 113 -0.04 9.60 17.67
C ALA A 113 -0.12 10.81 16.71
N ARG A 114 0.73 10.83 15.68
CA ARG A 114 0.91 11.96 14.76
C ARG A 114 1.20 11.47 13.35
N PRO A 115 0.27 10.73 12.72
CA PRO A 115 0.44 10.32 11.33
C PRO A 115 0.52 11.56 10.44
N LEU A 116 1.29 11.47 9.36
CA LEU A 116 1.33 12.51 8.34
C LEU A 116 -0.07 12.73 7.75
N PRO A 117 -0.44 13.98 7.42
CA PRO A 117 -1.66 14.26 6.67
C PRO A 117 -1.61 13.57 5.30
N PRO A 118 -2.77 13.21 4.71
CA PRO A 118 -2.82 12.65 3.37
C PRO A 118 -2.14 13.55 2.33
N ALA A 119 -1.54 12.90 1.32
CA ALA A 119 -0.99 13.58 0.15
C ALA A 119 -2.02 13.61 -0.99
N GLU A 120 -1.58 13.91 -2.21
CA GLU A 120 -2.44 13.81 -3.39
C GLU A 120 -2.92 12.36 -3.60
N CYS A 121 -2.02 11.40 -3.37
CA CYS A 121 -2.32 9.97 -3.33
C CYS A 121 -1.66 9.31 -2.12
N ASP A 122 -2.39 8.46 -1.42
CA ASP A 122 -1.86 7.63 -0.34
C ASP A 122 -1.96 6.17 -0.79
N VAL A 123 -0.93 5.39 -0.49
CA VAL A 123 -0.86 3.97 -0.83
C VAL A 123 -0.15 3.20 0.28
N GLY A 124 -0.67 2.04 0.66
CA GLY A 124 0.01 1.13 1.56
C GLY A 124 1.20 0.49 0.86
N ILE A 125 2.31 0.26 1.57
CA ILE A 125 3.47 -0.39 0.94
C ILE A 125 3.15 -1.78 0.37
N THR A 126 2.21 -2.50 0.98
CA THR A 126 1.71 -3.81 0.52
C THR A 126 0.77 -3.71 -0.68
N GLU A 127 0.28 -2.51 -1.01
CA GLU A 127 -0.60 -2.24 -2.15
C GLU A 127 0.19 -1.86 -3.41
N LEU A 128 1.48 -1.51 -3.27
CA LEU A 128 2.36 -1.12 -4.40
C LEU A 128 2.45 -2.11 -5.57
N PRO A 129 2.41 -3.46 -5.37
CA PRO A 129 2.43 -4.39 -6.51
C PRO A 129 1.23 -4.24 -7.45
N ALA A 130 0.11 -3.74 -6.93
CA ALA A 130 -1.13 -3.56 -7.69
C ALA A 130 -1.30 -2.13 -8.24
N ALA A 131 -0.46 -1.18 -7.80
CA ALA A 131 -0.59 0.26 -8.06
C ALA A 131 0.26 0.78 -9.21
#